data_AF-A0A7K3YIQ4-F1
#
_entry.id   AF-A0A7K3YIQ4-F1
#
_cell.length_a   1.000
_cell.length_b   1.000
_cell.length_c   1.000
_cell.angle_alpha   90.00
_cell.angle_beta   90.00
_cell.angle_gamma   90.00
#
_symmetry.space_group_name_H-M   'P 1'
#
loop_
_entity.id
_entity.type
_entity.pdbx_description
1 polymer ?
#
loop_
_entity_poly.entity_id
_entity_poly.type
_entity_poly.pdbx_seq_one_letter_code
_entity_poly.pdbx_strand_id
1 'polypeptide(L)'
;MTMLILECCTKKADYNSGYRDGYVLNEFLRMIDHPVDYHEISRKSDLLDLLSDDPCYEHVYISSHGEVQEDEGYLQLTRARVHPDEFPEDCFESAELVALSACSLGKVAFTDPFMEQTGARLVVGPKKDVLFADSAIFFLNLFYLMHRHGRGVKSALERTADFLKSTRSSTGAFTVRKSG
;
A
#
# COMPACT_ATOMS: atom_id res chain seq x y z
N MET A 1 14.50 -7.23 -8.61
CA MET A 1 14.10 -5.81 -8.51
C MET A 1 13.70 -5.55 -7.08
N THR A 2 13.91 -4.32 -6.59
CA THR A 2 13.69 -3.95 -5.19
C THR A 2 12.25 -3.51 -4.99
N MET A 3 11.64 -3.90 -3.88
CA MET A 3 10.34 -3.39 -3.45
C MET A 3 10.51 -2.18 -2.53
N LEU A 4 9.70 -1.14 -2.73
CA LEU A 4 9.65 0.00 -1.81
C LEU A 4 8.58 -0.22 -0.74
N ILE A 5 8.94 0.02 0.52
CA ILE A 5 7.99 0.09 1.64
C ILE A 5 8.09 1.47 2.30
N LEU A 6 6.96 2.17 2.31
CA LEU A 6 6.78 3.44 3.01
C LEU A 6 5.91 3.20 4.25
N GLU A 7 6.51 3.26 5.44
CA GLU A 7 5.82 3.17 6.72
C GLU A 7 5.48 4.58 7.22
N CYS A 8 4.23 4.99 7.05
CA CYS A 8 3.74 6.31 7.45
C CYS A 8 3.01 6.32 8.81
N CYS A 9 2.68 5.15 9.37
CA CYS A 9 2.07 4.98 10.70
C CYS A 9 3.11 5.11 11.83
N THR A 10 3.69 6.30 11.96
CA THR A 10 4.87 6.54 12.81
C THR A 10 4.57 7.11 14.20
N LYS A 11 3.29 7.28 14.60
CA LYS A 11 2.97 7.84 15.93
C LYS A 11 3.26 6.82 17.03
N LYS A 12 3.70 7.31 18.20
CA LYS A 12 3.89 6.49 19.40
C LYS A 12 2.67 5.64 19.78
N ALA A 13 1.46 6.14 19.51
CA ALA A 13 0.22 5.39 19.72
C ALA A 13 0.12 4.17 18.79
N ASP A 14 0.48 4.31 17.52
CA ASP A 14 0.54 3.23 16.52
C ASP A 14 1.62 2.20 16.89
N TYR A 15 2.79 2.68 17.34
CA TYR A 15 3.88 1.85 17.88
C TYR A 15 3.44 0.99 19.07
N ASN A 16 2.77 1.61 20.05
CA ASN A 16 2.35 0.92 21.27
C ASN A 16 1.17 -0.03 21.05
N SER A 17 0.45 0.10 19.93
CA SER A 17 -0.67 -0.77 19.55
C SER A 17 -0.28 -1.84 18.52
N GLY A 18 0.96 -1.82 18.03
CA GLY A 18 1.50 -2.83 17.11
C GLY A 18 1.09 -2.64 15.65
N TYR A 19 0.60 -1.45 15.28
CA TYR A 19 0.13 -1.14 13.93
C TYR A 19 1.28 -0.70 13.01
N ARG A 20 2.20 -1.63 12.73
CA ARG A 20 3.34 -1.44 11.79
C ARG A 20 3.40 -2.56 10.76
N ASP A 21 2.39 -2.62 9.89
CA ASP A 21 2.31 -3.67 8.87
C ASP A 21 3.41 -3.52 7.81
N GLY A 22 3.87 -2.30 7.53
CA GLY A 22 5.07 -2.06 6.72
C GLY A 22 6.32 -2.69 7.32
N TYR A 23 6.56 -2.50 8.62
CA TYR A 23 7.66 -3.16 9.33
C TYR A 23 7.53 -4.70 9.31
N VAL A 24 6.34 -5.22 9.61
CA VAL A 24 6.10 -6.67 9.59
C VAL A 24 6.34 -7.27 8.21
N LEU A 25 5.88 -6.58 7.15
CA LEU A 25 6.11 -6.98 5.77
C LEU A 25 7.60 -6.92 5.40
N ASN A 26 8.31 -5.86 5.80
CA ASN A 26 9.75 -5.74 5.60
C ASN A 26 10.51 -6.93 6.22
N GLU A 27 10.26 -7.23 7.50
CA GLU A 27 10.92 -8.36 8.17
C GLU A 27 10.59 -9.70 7.52
N PHE A 28 9.33 -9.88 7.09
CA PHE A 28 8.93 -11.07 6.35
C PHE A 28 9.66 -11.22 5.00
N LEU A 29 9.78 -10.14 4.24
CA LEU A 29 10.45 -10.15 2.94
C LEU A 29 11.95 -10.42 3.09
N ARG A 30 12.57 -9.90 4.15
CA ARG A 30 13.96 -10.23 4.51
C ARG A 30 14.13 -11.71 4.83
N MET A 31 13.16 -12.35 5.47
CA MET A 31 13.21 -13.80 5.76
C MET A 31 13.16 -14.68 4.50
N ILE A 32 12.66 -14.16 3.37
CA ILE A 32 12.64 -14.85 2.09
C ILE A 32 13.70 -14.31 1.10
N ASP A 33 14.69 -13.57 1.61
CA ASP A 33 15.79 -12.97 0.85
C ASP A 33 15.34 -12.05 -0.29
N HIS A 34 14.19 -11.37 -0.14
CA HIS A 34 13.72 -10.39 -1.12
C HIS A 34 14.27 -8.99 -0.78
N PRO A 35 14.89 -8.27 -1.75
CA PRO A 35 15.41 -6.92 -1.51
C PRO A 35 14.27 -5.92 -1.29
N VAL A 36 14.36 -5.16 -0.21
CA VAL A 36 13.41 -4.12 0.18
C VAL A 36 14.16 -2.83 0.47
N ASP A 37 13.64 -1.72 -0.06
CA ASP A 37 13.98 -0.38 0.40
C ASP A 37 12.89 0.11 1.36
N TYR A 38 13.21 0.24 2.64
CA TYR A 38 12.25 0.50 3.72
C TYR A 38 12.49 1.87 4.33
N HIS A 39 11.47 2.72 4.32
CA HIS A 39 11.51 4.07 4.88
C HIS A 39 10.40 4.31 5.89
N GLU A 40 10.74 4.84 7.05
CA GLU A 40 9.78 5.38 8.00
C GLU A 40 9.55 6.87 7.71
N ILE A 41 8.33 7.23 7.37
CA ILE A 41 7.98 8.57 6.92
C ILE A 41 7.06 9.24 7.94
N SER A 42 7.51 10.37 8.48
CA SER A 42 6.73 11.16 9.47
C SER A 42 6.26 12.49 8.91
N ARG A 43 7.01 13.06 7.96
CA ARG A 43 6.75 14.39 7.40
C ARG A 43 6.37 14.27 5.94
N LYS A 44 5.51 15.18 5.50
CA LYS A 44 5.08 15.25 4.10
C LYS A 44 6.24 15.56 3.16
N SER A 45 7.14 16.49 3.53
CA SER A 45 8.33 16.80 2.72
C SER A 45 9.14 15.54 2.42
N ASP A 46 9.44 14.76 3.46
CA ASP A 46 10.28 13.57 3.33
C ASP A 46 9.64 12.52 2.41
N LEU A 47 8.31 12.41 2.42
CA LEU A 47 7.56 11.57 1.48
C LEU A 47 7.73 12.05 0.04
N LEU A 48 7.45 13.33 -0.20
CA LEU A 48 7.38 13.90 -1.54
C LEU A 48 8.79 13.96 -2.16
N ASP A 49 9.78 14.37 -1.38
CA ASP A 49 11.18 14.44 -1.82
C ASP A 49 11.69 13.05 -2.24
N LEU A 50 11.39 12.00 -1.44
CA LEU A 50 11.78 10.62 -1.78
C LEU A 50 11.13 10.13 -3.08
N LEU A 51 9.88 10.52 -3.33
CA LEU A 51 9.13 10.12 -4.53
C LEU A 51 9.48 10.96 -5.75
N SER A 52 10.08 12.15 -5.57
CA SER A 52 10.51 13.03 -6.66
C SER A 52 11.81 12.57 -7.34
N ASP A 53 12.60 11.71 -6.70
CA ASP A 53 13.90 11.25 -7.21
C ASP A 53 13.80 10.11 -8.26
N ASP A 54 12.69 10.05 -9.01
CA ASP A 54 12.37 9.02 -10.03
C ASP A 54 12.65 7.58 -9.55
N PRO A 55 11.91 7.11 -8.52
CA PRO A 55 12.13 5.80 -7.96
C PRO A 55 11.70 4.67 -8.91
N CYS A 56 12.66 3.91 -9.41
CA CYS A 56 12.42 2.71 -10.24
C CYS A 56 12.12 1.46 -9.40
N TYR A 57 10.94 1.39 -8.77
CA TYR A 57 10.49 0.22 -8.00
C TYR A 57 9.45 -0.61 -8.76
N GLU A 58 9.64 -1.93 -8.77
CA GLU A 58 8.70 -2.87 -9.39
C GLU A 58 7.37 -2.93 -8.62
N HIS A 59 7.47 -2.87 -7.28
CA HIS A 59 6.31 -2.89 -6.40
C HIS A 59 6.50 -1.88 -5.27
N VAL A 60 5.42 -1.20 -4.93
CA VAL A 60 5.38 -0.19 -3.87
C VAL A 60 4.32 -0.60 -2.86
N TYR A 61 4.67 -0.52 -1.57
CA TYR A 61 3.72 -0.69 -0.48
C TYR A 61 3.75 0.51 0.44
N ILE A 62 2.59 1.12 0.66
CA ILE A 62 2.42 2.29 1.50
C ILE A 62 1.52 1.90 2.67
N SER A 63 2.12 1.85 3.84
CA SER A 63 1.40 1.74 5.10
C SER A 63 1.06 3.11 5.63
N SER A 64 -0.21 3.37 5.86
CA SER A 64 -0.68 4.64 6.40
C SER A 64 -2.08 4.48 6.98
N HIS A 65 -2.53 5.49 7.73
CA HIS A 65 -3.96 5.75 7.89
C HIS A 65 -4.50 6.41 6.62
N GLY A 66 -5.80 6.27 6.37
CA GLY A 66 -6.47 6.89 5.24
C GLY A 66 -7.94 7.15 5.54
N GLU A 67 -8.48 8.15 4.86
CA GLU A 67 -9.89 8.51 4.98
C GLU A 67 -10.40 9.05 3.64
N VAL A 68 -11.71 8.89 3.43
CA VAL A 68 -12.43 9.53 2.32
C VAL A 68 -13.60 10.28 2.92
N GLN A 69 -13.58 11.61 2.83
CA GLN A 69 -14.63 12.53 3.29
C GLN A 69 -15.16 13.32 2.10
N GLU A 70 -16.49 13.40 1.94
CA GLU A 70 -17.13 14.25 0.92
C GLU A 70 -16.54 14.10 -0.50
N ASP A 71 -16.27 12.86 -0.90
CA ASP A 71 -15.67 12.48 -2.20
C ASP A 71 -14.19 12.88 -2.40
N GLU A 72 -13.52 13.34 -1.34
CA GLU A 72 -12.08 13.57 -1.31
C GLU A 72 -11.37 12.55 -0.42
N GLY A 73 -10.39 11.83 -0.99
CA GLY A 73 -9.53 10.91 -0.26
C GLY A 73 -8.18 11.52 0.09
N TYR A 74 -7.62 11.14 1.24
CA TYR A 74 -6.26 11.53 1.60
C TYR A 74 -5.52 10.44 2.38
N LEU A 75 -4.21 10.40 2.18
CA LEU A 75 -3.29 9.63 3.01
C LEU A 75 -2.94 10.45 4.26
N GLN A 76 -3.12 9.85 5.44
CA GLN A 76 -2.91 10.52 6.72
C GLN A 76 -1.54 10.19 7.31
N LEU A 77 -0.62 11.15 7.27
CA LEU A 77 0.65 11.12 7.97
C LEU A 77 0.49 11.57 9.44
N THR A 78 1.58 11.50 10.20
CA THR A 78 1.58 11.86 11.62
C THR A 78 1.06 13.28 11.89
N ARG A 79 1.40 14.27 11.05
CA ARG A 79 0.98 15.67 11.20
C ARG A 79 0.48 16.33 9.91
N ALA A 80 0.21 15.54 8.88
CA ALA A 80 -0.16 16.07 7.58
C ALA A 80 -1.14 15.12 6.90
N ARG A 81 -1.90 15.68 5.97
CA ARG A 81 -2.65 14.92 4.96
C ARG A 81 -1.90 15.08 3.64
N VAL A 82 -1.96 14.04 2.82
CA VAL A 82 -1.42 14.02 1.47
C VAL A 82 -2.54 13.62 0.55
N HIS A 83 -2.99 14.57 -0.25
CA HIS A 83 -4.01 14.36 -1.27
C HIS A 83 -3.36 13.80 -2.55
N PRO A 84 -4.13 13.09 -3.39
CA PRO A 84 -3.64 12.51 -4.63
C PRO A 84 -2.83 13.48 -5.51
N ASP A 85 -3.30 14.71 -5.67
CA ASP A 85 -2.70 15.78 -6.49
C ASP A 85 -1.38 16.34 -5.91
N GLU A 86 -1.06 16.03 -4.66
CA GLU A 86 0.19 16.45 -4.02
C GLU A 86 1.35 15.48 -4.30
N PHE A 87 1.09 14.27 -4.81
CA PHE A 87 2.14 13.34 -5.18
C PHE A 87 2.91 13.83 -6.41
N PRO A 88 4.21 13.55 -6.53
CA PRO A 88 4.95 13.88 -7.74
C PRO A 88 4.34 13.16 -8.95
N GLU A 89 4.29 13.88 -10.08
CA GLU A 89 3.74 13.35 -11.33
C GLU A 89 4.50 12.09 -11.76
N ASP A 90 3.77 11.07 -12.21
CA ASP A 90 4.32 9.79 -12.73
C ASP A 90 5.25 9.02 -11.78
N CYS A 91 5.28 9.35 -10.47
CA CYS A 91 6.22 8.75 -9.52
C CYS A 91 6.08 7.22 -9.33
N PHE A 92 5.00 6.62 -9.85
CA PHE A 92 4.73 5.19 -9.84
C PHE A 92 4.49 4.60 -11.24
N GLU A 93 4.87 5.29 -12.32
CA GLU A 93 4.69 4.79 -13.70
C GLU A 93 5.43 3.46 -13.95
N SER A 94 6.59 3.29 -13.31
CA SER A 94 7.42 2.08 -13.42
C SER A 94 6.91 0.91 -12.57
N ALA A 95 6.01 1.16 -11.62
CA ALA A 95 5.51 0.14 -10.69
C ALA A 95 4.44 -0.76 -11.32
N GLU A 96 4.59 -2.08 -11.18
CA GLU A 96 3.56 -3.05 -11.56
C GLU A 96 2.38 -3.06 -10.58
N LEU A 97 2.62 -2.69 -9.32
CA LEU A 97 1.63 -2.65 -8.25
C LEU A 97 1.98 -1.58 -7.22
N VAL A 98 1.00 -0.74 -6.88
CA VAL A 98 1.00 0.08 -5.66
C VAL A 98 -0.03 -0.50 -4.69
N ALA A 99 0.43 -0.94 -3.53
CA ALA A 99 -0.39 -1.51 -2.47
C ALA A 99 -0.51 -0.53 -1.31
N LEU A 100 -1.76 -0.20 -0.94
CA LEU A 100 -2.08 0.74 0.13
C LEU A 100 -2.73 -0.04 1.27
N SER A 101 -2.14 -0.06 2.47
CA SER A 101 -2.82 -0.63 3.65
C SER A 101 -3.68 0.39 4.42
N ALA A 102 -3.92 1.55 3.82
CA ALA A 102 -4.71 2.62 4.38
C ALA A 102 -6.21 2.42 4.21
N CYS A 103 -6.95 2.52 5.31
CA CYS A 103 -8.41 2.41 5.33
C CYS A 103 -9.08 3.32 4.29
N SER A 104 -10.11 2.81 3.64
CA SER A 104 -10.92 3.53 2.63
C SER A 104 -10.19 4.04 1.36
N LEU A 105 -8.86 3.91 1.22
CA LEU A 105 -8.12 4.41 0.05
C LEU A 105 -8.21 3.49 -1.19
N GLY A 106 -8.91 2.36 -1.10
CA GLY A 106 -9.33 1.55 -2.25
C GLY A 106 -10.64 2.03 -2.91
N LYS A 107 -11.22 3.14 -2.44
CA LYS A 107 -12.39 3.78 -3.06
C LYS A 107 -11.96 4.66 -4.25
N VAL A 108 -12.86 4.79 -5.22
CA VAL A 108 -12.64 5.57 -6.46
C VAL A 108 -12.26 7.03 -6.21
N ALA A 109 -12.87 7.64 -5.18
CA ALA A 109 -12.59 9.01 -4.74
C ALA A 109 -11.10 9.27 -4.41
N PHE A 110 -10.34 8.22 -4.06
CA PHE A 110 -8.89 8.32 -3.90
C PHE A 110 -8.15 7.70 -5.09
N THR A 111 -8.50 6.48 -5.48
CA THR A 111 -7.70 5.71 -6.45
C THR A 111 -7.64 6.35 -7.82
N ASP A 112 -8.73 6.96 -8.29
CA ASP A 112 -8.81 7.48 -9.65
C ASP A 112 -7.90 8.72 -9.81
N PRO A 113 -8.02 9.78 -8.99
CA PRO A 113 -7.10 10.92 -9.05
C PRO A 113 -5.65 10.53 -8.67
N PHE A 114 -5.47 9.54 -7.79
CA PHE A 114 -4.13 9.06 -7.43
C PHE A 114 -3.44 8.39 -8.62
N MET A 115 -4.15 7.50 -9.32
CA MET A 115 -3.60 6.83 -10.50
C MET A 115 -3.35 7.80 -11.65
N GLU A 116 -4.22 8.81 -11.82
CA GLU A 116 -4.03 9.89 -12.79
C GLU A 116 -2.79 10.72 -12.48
N GLN A 117 -2.57 11.11 -11.21
CA GLN A 117 -1.41 11.90 -10.82
C GLN A 117 -0.10 11.11 -10.86
N THR A 118 -0.08 9.88 -10.33
CA THR A 118 1.18 9.16 -10.10
C THR A 118 1.57 8.19 -11.22
N GLY A 119 0.75 8.07 -12.27
CA GLY A 119 0.96 7.09 -13.34
C GLY A 119 0.80 5.62 -12.90
N ALA A 120 0.24 5.36 -11.71
CA ALA A 120 0.14 4.01 -11.16
C ALA A 120 -0.81 3.14 -12.02
N ARG A 121 -0.31 2.02 -12.54
CA ARG A 121 -1.10 1.14 -13.44
C ARG A 121 -2.05 0.22 -12.69
N LEU A 122 -1.70 -0.14 -11.47
CA LEU A 122 -2.47 -1.06 -10.64
C LEU A 122 -2.37 -0.65 -9.17
N VAL A 123 -3.51 -0.35 -8.56
CA VAL A 123 -3.61 0.00 -7.15
C VAL A 123 -4.45 -1.05 -6.43
N VAL A 124 -3.98 -1.50 -5.26
CA VAL A 124 -4.76 -2.33 -4.35
C VAL A 124 -4.88 -1.66 -3.00
N GLY A 125 -6.09 -1.61 -2.44
CA GLY A 125 -6.28 -1.06 -1.09
C GLY A 125 -7.66 -1.34 -0.48
N PRO A 126 -7.84 -1.09 0.82
CA PRO A 126 -9.12 -1.22 1.51
C PRO A 126 -10.19 -0.23 1.04
N LYS A 127 -11.40 -0.68 0.72
CA LYS A 127 -12.60 0.12 0.46
C LYS A 127 -13.32 0.63 1.71
N LYS A 128 -12.97 0.09 2.87
CA LYS A 128 -13.56 0.40 4.18
C LYS A 128 -12.51 0.16 5.25
N ASP A 129 -12.88 0.42 6.49
CA ASP A 129 -12.02 0.09 7.61
C ASP A 129 -11.77 -1.41 7.68
N VAL A 130 -10.49 -1.74 7.86
CA VAL A 130 -10.01 -3.13 7.98
C VAL A 130 -9.31 -3.29 9.31
N LEU A 131 -9.46 -4.46 9.93
CA LEU A 131 -8.64 -4.80 11.07
C LEU A 131 -7.19 -4.94 10.61
N PHE A 132 -6.27 -4.42 11.40
CA PHE A 132 -4.84 -4.54 11.11
C PHE A 132 -4.40 -5.96 10.76
N ALA A 133 -4.84 -6.95 11.54
CA ALA A 133 -4.49 -8.35 11.29
C ALA A 133 -5.01 -8.86 9.94
N ASP A 134 -6.17 -8.40 9.47
CA ASP A 134 -6.68 -8.73 8.13
C ASP A 134 -5.78 -8.13 7.05
N SER A 135 -5.43 -6.85 7.21
CA SER A 135 -4.54 -6.12 6.29
C SER A 135 -3.16 -6.78 6.20
N ALA A 136 -2.52 -7.01 7.35
CA ALA A 136 -1.20 -7.65 7.41
C ALA A 136 -1.22 -9.04 6.75
N ILE A 137 -2.21 -9.89 7.07
CA ILE A 137 -2.31 -11.23 6.46
C ILE A 137 -2.55 -11.13 4.95
N PHE A 138 -3.38 -10.19 4.49
CA PHE A 138 -3.62 -9.96 3.07
C PHE A 138 -2.30 -9.67 2.34
N PHE A 139 -1.57 -8.65 2.79
CA PHE A 139 -0.37 -8.20 2.10
C PHE A 139 0.80 -9.17 2.24
N LEU A 140 0.99 -9.79 3.40
CA LEU A 140 1.98 -10.85 3.57
C LEU A 140 1.75 -12.01 2.59
N ASN A 141 0.51 -12.47 2.46
CA ASN A 141 0.20 -13.56 1.53
C ASN A 141 0.38 -13.12 0.06
N LEU A 142 -0.07 -11.92 -0.29
CA LEU A 142 0.11 -11.36 -1.63
C LEU A 142 1.58 -11.34 -2.03
N PHE A 143 2.43 -10.72 -1.22
CA PHE A 143 3.85 -10.57 -1.52
C PHE A 143 4.63 -11.88 -1.38
N TYR A 144 4.20 -12.79 -0.51
CA TYR A 144 4.74 -14.16 -0.48
C TYR A 144 4.49 -14.90 -1.80
N LEU A 145 3.26 -14.84 -2.32
CA LEU A 145 2.90 -15.47 -3.58
C LEU A 145 3.65 -14.84 -4.76
N MET A 146 3.85 -13.52 -4.73
CA MET A 146 4.60 -12.82 -5.77
C MET A 146 6.10 -13.18 -5.72
N HIS A 147 6.75 -12.96 -4.57
CA HIS A 147 8.20 -12.99 -4.50
C HIS A 147 8.78 -14.37 -4.21
N ARG A 148 8.12 -15.19 -3.38
CA ARG A 148 8.60 -16.54 -3.09
C ARG A 148 8.13 -17.56 -4.12
N HIS A 149 6.90 -17.42 -4.62
CA HIS A 149 6.32 -18.37 -5.59
C HIS A 149 6.39 -17.89 -7.04
N GLY A 150 6.94 -16.70 -7.30
CA GLY A 150 7.12 -16.17 -8.65
C GLY A 150 5.82 -15.96 -9.41
N ARG A 151 4.70 -15.71 -8.71
CA ARG A 151 3.41 -15.48 -9.36
C ARG A 151 3.31 -14.04 -9.83
N GLY A 152 2.82 -13.84 -11.05
CA GLY A 152 2.44 -12.51 -11.51
C GLY A 152 1.32 -11.90 -10.64
N VAL A 153 1.30 -10.57 -10.55
CA VAL A 153 0.44 -9.80 -9.64
C VAL A 153 -1.04 -10.23 -9.67
N LYS A 154 -1.62 -10.41 -10.87
CA LYS A 154 -3.03 -10.82 -11.03
C LYS A 154 -3.33 -12.17 -10.35
N SER A 155 -2.49 -13.18 -10.60
CA SER A 155 -2.67 -14.52 -10.02
C SER A 155 -2.47 -14.53 -8.50
N ALA A 156 -1.54 -13.71 -8.00
CA ALA A 156 -1.29 -13.57 -6.57
C ALA A 156 -2.47 -12.89 -5.85
N LEU A 157 -3.05 -11.83 -6.44
CA LEU A 157 -4.23 -11.14 -5.92
C LEU A 157 -5.46 -12.05 -5.84
N GLU A 158 -5.76 -12.78 -6.91
CA GLU A 158 -6.89 -13.74 -6.94
C GLU A 158 -6.77 -14.78 -5.84
N ARG A 159 -5.59 -15.41 -5.72
CA ARG A 159 -5.34 -16.42 -4.68
C ARG A 159 -5.38 -15.85 -3.27
N THR A 160 -4.89 -14.63 -3.06
CA THR A 160 -4.95 -13.96 -1.77
C THR A 160 -6.39 -13.69 -1.36
N ALA A 161 -7.21 -13.19 -2.30
CA ALA A 161 -8.62 -12.96 -2.06
C ALA A 161 -9.37 -14.26 -1.74
N ASP A 162 -9.08 -15.35 -2.45
CA ASP A 162 -9.71 -16.65 -2.23
C ASP A 162 -9.27 -17.29 -0.90
N PHE A 163 -7.99 -17.17 -0.53
CA PHE A 163 -7.49 -17.61 0.77
C PHE A 163 -8.26 -16.93 1.91
N LEU A 164 -8.44 -15.61 1.83
CA LEU A 164 -9.17 -14.88 2.86
C LEU A 164 -10.66 -15.24 2.88
N LYS A 165 -11.29 -15.50 1.73
CA LYS A 165 -12.70 -15.94 1.65
C LYS A 165 -12.91 -17.25 2.41
N SER A 166 -11.95 -18.16 2.27
CA SER A 166 -12.01 -19.46 2.90
C SER A 166 -11.71 -19.44 4.42
N THR A 167 -11.03 -18.40 4.90
CA THR A 167 -10.54 -18.33 6.29
C THR A 167 -11.22 -17.27 7.15
N ARG A 168 -11.86 -16.25 6.55
CA ARG A 168 -12.54 -15.14 7.24
C ARG A 168 -13.81 -14.72 6.48
N SER A 169 -14.91 -14.49 7.19
CA SER A 169 -16.21 -14.12 6.62
C SER A 169 -16.29 -12.68 6.06
N SER A 170 -15.22 -11.88 6.16
CA SER A 170 -15.20 -10.43 5.87
C SER A 170 -14.70 -10.07 4.46
N THR A 171 -14.81 -10.98 3.49
CA THR A 171 -14.24 -10.80 2.15
C THR A 171 -15.06 -9.90 1.23
N GLY A 172 -14.79 -8.61 1.37
CA GLY A 172 -15.14 -7.57 0.42
C GLY A 172 -14.41 -6.26 0.72
N ALA A 173 -13.38 -6.31 1.57
CA ALA A 173 -12.74 -5.11 2.08
C ALA A 173 -11.67 -4.55 1.14
N PHE A 174 -10.99 -5.37 0.35
CA PHE A 174 -9.95 -4.91 -0.58
C PHE A 174 -10.48 -4.74 -2.00
N THR A 175 -9.89 -3.82 -2.76
CA THR A 175 -10.19 -3.64 -4.18
C THR A 175 -8.94 -3.42 -4.98
N VAL A 176 -9.00 -3.93 -6.21
CA VAL A 176 -7.97 -3.83 -7.23
C VAL A 176 -8.49 -2.88 -8.30
N ARG A 177 -7.74 -1.80 -8.58
CA ARG A 177 -8.01 -0.82 -9.63
C ARG A 177 -6.90 -0.83 -10.66
N LYS A 178 -7.26 -0.73 -11.94
CA LYS A 178 -6.36 -0.79 -13.10
C LYS A 178 -6.55 0.49 -13.91
N SER A 179 -5.48 1.03 -14.47
CA SER A 179 -5.57 2.12 -15.44
C SER A 179 -6.35 1.60 -16.66
N GLY A 180 -7.29 2.40 -17.15
CA GLY A 180 -8.10 2.11 -18.33
C GLY A 180 -7.31 2.23 -19.62
#